data_AF-A0A851Y6N7-F1
#
_entry.id   AF-A0A851Y6N7-F1
#
_cell.length_a   1.000
_cell.length_b   1.000
_cell.length_c   1.000
_cell.angle_alpha   90.00
_cell.angle_beta   90.00
_cell.angle_gamma   90.00
#
_symmetry.space_group_name_H-M   'P 1'
#
loop_
_entity.id
_entity.type
_entity.pdbx_description
1 polymer ?
#
loop_
_entity_poly.entity_id
_entity_poly.type
_entity_poly.pdbx_seq_one_letter_code
_entity_poly.pdbx_strand_id
1 'polypeptide(L)'
;LEAELQLDRLKPRLSRRVLLLQGHQAAWHEELELDTGAPPVCRNLTTYLRDEADFKDKLSPVALSLSLALPEGAPGLVLYGDTLVQAQVGGTRL
;
A
#
# COMPACT_ATOMS: atom_id res chain seq x y z
N LEU A 1 10.69 -7.70 -8.85
CA LEU A 1 10.70 -7.11 -7.49
C LEU A 1 9.28 -7.16 -6.96
N GLU A 2 9.03 -7.77 -5.83
CA GLU A 2 7.68 -7.83 -5.26
C GLU A 2 7.34 -6.51 -4.54
N ALA A 3 6.21 -5.91 -4.88
CA ALA A 3 5.68 -4.74 -4.22
C ALA A 3 4.36 -5.08 -3.53
N GLU A 4 4.22 -4.70 -2.26
CA GLU A 4 2.96 -4.80 -1.51
C GLU A 4 2.57 -3.44 -0.95
N LEU A 5 1.39 -2.94 -1.35
CA LEU A 5 0.75 -1.76 -0.77
C LEU A 5 -0.34 -2.20 0.21
N GLN A 6 -0.32 -1.64 1.42
CA GLN A 6 -1.32 -1.89 2.45
C GLN A 6 -2.03 -0.60 2.83
N LEU A 7 -3.35 -0.61 2.68
CA LEU A 7 -4.23 0.51 2.97
C LEU A 7 -4.65 0.48 4.45
N ASP A 8 -4.69 1.66 5.08
CA ASP A 8 -5.11 1.87 6.47
C ASP A 8 -4.38 0.94 7.46
N ARG A 9 -3.06 0.78 7.29
CA ARG A 9 -2.23 -0.26 7.94
C ARG A 9 -2.24 -0.19 9.47
N LEU A 10 -2.50 0.97 10.06
CA LEU A 10 -2.60 1.14 11.51
C LEU A 10 -3.92 0.63 12.10
N LYS A 11 -4.89 0.22 11.26
CA LYS A 11 -6.13 -0.43 11.68
C LYS A 11 -6.03 -1.96 11.58
N PRO A 12 -6.73 -2.69 12.46
CA PRO A 12 -6.92 -4.13 12.31
C PRO A 12 -7.49 -4.46 10.93
N ARG A 13 -7.13 -5.63 10.36
CA ARG A 13 -7.50 -6.02 8.99
C ARG A 13 -9.01 -5.87 8.70
N LEU A 14 -9.87 -6.27 9.63
CA LEU A 14 -11.34 -6.20 9.48
C LEU A 14 -11.92 -4.79 9.69
N SER A 15 -11.12 -3.85 10.22
CA SER A 15 -11.52 -2.48 10.53
C SER A 15 -10.87 -1.46 9.61
N ARG A 16 -10.20 -1.91 8.54
CA ARG A 16 -9.63 -1.01 7.53
C ARG A 16 -10.76 -0.26 6.84
N ARG A 17 -10.59 1.06 6.76
CA ARG A 17 -11.61 1.99 6.27
C ARG A 17 -11.47 2.27 4.78
N VAL A 18 -10.29 2.06 4.22
CA VAL A 18 -9.98 2.33 2.81
C VAL A 18 -9.71 1.02 2.08
N LEU A 19 -10.31 0.87 0.91
CA LEU A 19 -10.21 -0.30 0.06
C LEU A 19 -9.82 0.11 -1.37
N LEU A 20 -9.16 -0.79 -2.10
CA LEU A 20 -8.97 -0.64 -3.54
C LEU A 20 -10.34 -0.67 -4.22
N LEU A 21 -10.55 0.22 -5.19
CA LEU A 21 -11.76 0.19 -6.01
C LEU A 21 -11.86 -1.14 -6.78
N GLN A 22 -10.73 -1.62 -7.27
CA GLN A 22 -10.64 -2.92 -7.92
C GLN A 22 -10.49 -4.03 -6.86
N GLY A 23 -11.47 -4.91 -6.80
CA GLY A 23 -11.47 -6.11 -5.95
C GLY A 23 -11.86 -5.89 -4.48
N HIS A 24 -11.98 -4.65 -4.02
CA HIS A 24 -12.44 -4.29 -2.68
C HIS A 24 -11.59 -4.85 -1.53
N GLN A 25 -10.30 -5.12 -1.79
CA GLN A 25 -9.34 -5.51 -0.75
C GLN A 25 -8.54 -4.30 -0.24
N ALA A 26 -8.01 -4.42 0.96
CA ALA A 26 -7.21 -3.37 1.60
C ALA A 26 -5.69 -3.54 1.35
N ALA A 27 -5.31 -4.38 0.40
CA ALA A 27 -3.92 -4.66 0.05
C ALA A 27 -3.80 -4.90 -1.46
N TRP A 28 -2.73 -4.39 -2.05
CA TRP A 28 -2.39 -4.61 -3.45
C TRP A 28 -1.00 -5.25 -3.50
N HIS A 29 -0.80 -6.17 -4.44
CA HIS A 29 0.48 -6.83 -4.64
C HIS A 29 0.74 -6.98 -6.14
N GLU A 30 1.96 -6.72 -6.57
CA GLU A 30 2.43 -6.90 -7.95
C GLU A 30 3.92 -7.24 -7.96
N GLU A 31 4.33 -8.07 -8.91
CA GLU A 31 5.73 -8.20 -9.28
C GLU A 31 6.10 -7.12 -10.31
N LEU A 32 6.99 -6.23 -9.92
CA LEU A 32 7.53 -5.17 -10.77
C LEU A 32 8.73 -5.69 -11.56
N GLU A 33 8.66 -5.57 -12.88
CA GLU A 33 9.79 -5.72 -13.79
C GLU A 33 10.59 -4.41 -13.79
N LEU A 34 11.89 -4.49 -13.47
CA LEU A 34 12.78 -3.34 -13.38
C LEU A 34 13.94 -3.54 -14.35
N ASP A 35 14.21 -2.52 -15.15
CA ASP A 35 15.34 -2.48 -16.06
C ASP A 35 16.44 -1.56 -15.55
N THR A 36 17.69 -2.00 -15.68
CA THR A 36 18.84 -1.21 -15.23
C THR A 36 18.97 0.06 -16.07
N GLY A 37 18.96 1.23 -15.42
CA GLY A 37 19.05 2.53 -16.08
C GLY A 37 17.73 3.08 -16.63
N ALA A 38 16.62 2.36 -16.46
CA ALA A 38 15.29 2.85 -16.79
C ALA A 38 14.77 3.82 -15.71
N PRO A 39 13.80 4.70 -16.04
CA PRO A 39 13.12 5.52 -15.05
C PRO A 39 12.33 4.66 -14.04
N PRO A 40 11.96 5.22 -12.87
CA PRO A 40 11.13 4.52 -11.90
C PRO A 40 9.80 4.02 -12.49
N VAL A 41 9.41 2.80 -12.11
CA VAL A 41 8.10 2.24 -12.48
C VAL A 41 7.02 2.81 -11.56
N CYS A 42 6.01 3.43 -12.15
CA CYS A 42 4.88 4.03 -11.43
C CYS A 42 3.58 3.28 -11.71
N ARG A 43 2.77 3.05 -10.66
CA ARG A 43 1.44 2.46 -10.75
C ARG A 43 0.41 3.37 -10.09
N ASN A 44 -0.66 3.66 -10.81
CA ASN A 44 -1.78 4.44 -10.29
C ASN A 44 -2.87 3.48 -9.83
N LEU A 45 -3.27 3.59 -8.56
CA LEU A 45 -4.32 2.78 -7.96
C LEU A 45 -5.42 3.69 -7.44
N THR A 46 -6.66 3.37 -7.77
CA THR A 46 -7.83 4.08 -7.25
C THR A 46 -8.33 3.37 -5.99
N THR A 47 -8.54 4.15 -4.93
CA THR A 47 -9.06 3.66 -3.65
C THR A 47 -10.30 4.46 -3.26
N TYR A 48 -11.11 3.89 -2.37
CA TYR A 48 -12.27 4.56 -1.81
C TYR A 48 -12.34 4.36 -0.30
N LEU A 49 -12.91 5.35 0.38
CA LEU A 49 -13.29 5.24 1.78
C LEU A 49 -14.63 4.51 1.85
N ARG A 50 -14.74 3.54 2.75
CA ARG A 50 -16.00 2.85 3.05
C ARG A 50 -17.07 3.83 3.53
N ASP A 51 -18.31 3.36 3.59
CA ASP A 51 -19.43 4.17 4.08
C ASP A 51 -19.15 4.70 5.49
N GLU A 52 -19.61 5.92 5.79
CA GLU A 52 -19.39 6.55 7.08
C GLU A 52 -20.00 5.75 8.25
N ALA A 53 -21.06 4.97 8.01
CA ALA A 53 -21.68 4.10 9.00
C ALA A 53 -20.84 2.84 9.30
N ASP A 54 -19.93 2.46 8.41
CA ASP A 54 -19.15 1.21 8.50
C ASP A 54 -17.97 1.30 9.48
N PHE A 55 -17.58 2.50 9.91
CA PHE A 55 -16.48 2.70 10.83
C PHE A 55 -16.70 3.89 11.75
N LYS A 56 -16.34 3.73 13.03
CA LYS A 56 -16.53 4.77 14.05
C LYS A 56 -15.40 5.81 14.05
N ASP A 57 -14.21 5.40 13.64
CA ASP A 57 -13.01 6.22 13.76
C ASP A 57 -12.81 7.13 12.55
N LYS A 58 -13.17 8.40 12.72
CA LYS A 58 -13.06 9.45 11.71
C LYS A 58 -11.89 10.41 11.94
N LEU A 59 -11.17 10.25 13.06
CA LEU A 59 -10.13 11.19 13.48
C LEU A 59 -8.73 10.63 13.23
N SER A 60 -8.55 9.31 13.38
CA SER A 60 -7.24 8.70 13.13
C SER A 60 -6.85 8.86 11.66
N PRO A 61 -5.58 9.20 11.37
CA PRO A 61 -5.13 9.31 9.99
C PRO A 61 -5.24 7.96 9.27
N VAL A 62 -5.41 8.01 7.95
CA VAL A 62 -5.30 6.81 7.10
C VAL A 62 -3.83 6.62 6.76
N ALA A 63 -3.24 5.52 7.22
CA ALA A 63 -1.85 5.19 6.96
C ALA A 63 -1.71 4.21 5.79
N LEU A 64 -0.91 4.58 4.80
CA LEU A 64 -0.57 3.77 3.63
C LEU A 64 0.87 3.27 3.80
N SER A 65 1.11 1.98 3.59
CA SER A 65 2.44 1.37 3.69
C SER A 65 2.78 0.66 2.39
N LEU A 66 3.92 0.96 1.79
CA LEU A 66 4.48 0.25 0.64
C LEU A 66 5.74 -0.49 1.07
N SER A 67 5.75 -1.81 0.89
CA SER A 67 6.93 -2.66 1.10
C SER A 67 7.39 -3.28 -0.20
N LEU A 68 8.70 -3.38 -0.36
CA LEU A 68 9.39 -3.96 -1.49
C LEU A 68 10.25 -5.13 -1.00
N ALA A 69 10.16 -6.25 -1.71
CA ALA A 69 10.92 -7.46 -1.41
C ALA A 69 11.48 -8.09 -2.69
N LEU A 70 12.58 -8.83 -2.57
CA LEU A 70 13.02 -9.71 -3.64
C LEU A 70 12.08 -10.92 -3.69
N PRO A 71 11.72 -11.40 -4.90
CA PRO A 71 10.93 -12.62 -5.04
C PRO A 71 11.68 -13.82 -4.44
N GLU A 72 10.92 -14.82 -3.99
CA GLU A 72 11.50 -16.08 -3.52
C GLU A 72 12.38 -16.69 -4.62
N GLY A 73 13.59 -17.14 -4.25
CA GLY A 73 14.50 -17.75 -5.21
C GLY A 73 15.32 -16.76 -6.05
N ALA A 74 15.61 -15.56 -5.52
CA ALA A 74 16.58 -14.62 -6.07
C ALA A 74 17.98 -14.73 -5.38
N PRO A 75 18.73 -15.84 -5.57
CA PRO A 75 20.00 -16.05 -4.87
C PRO A 75 21.06 -15.04 -5.33
N GLY A 76 21.86 -14.55 -4.38
CA GLY A 76 22.98 -13.66 -4.65
C GLY A 76 22.61 -12.20 -4.91
N LEU A 77 21.31 -11.86 -4.85
CA LEU A 77 20.85 -10.47 -4.89
C LEU A 77 20.62 -9.93 -3.48
N VAL A 78 20.97 -8.66 -3.26
CA VAL A 78 20.74 -7.93 -2.01
C VAL A 78 19.93 -6.68 -2.34
N LEU A 79 18.81 -6.52 -1.67
CA LEU A 79 17.98 -5.31 -1.76
C LEU A 79 18.31 -4.40 -0.57
N TYR A 80 18.60 -3.13 -0.85
CA TYR A 80 18.98 -2.14 0.15
C TYR A 80 18.40 -0.76 -0.19
N GLY A 81 18.41 0.16 0.78
CA GLY A 81 17.76 1.46 0.67
C GLY A 81 16.38 1.47 1.33
N ASP A 82 15.51 2.38 0.89
CA ASP A 82 14.15 2.54 1.42
C ASP A 82 13.21 1.48 0.82
N THR A 83 13.21 0.29 1.41
CA THR A 83 12.37 -0.83 0.97
C THR A 83 10.99 -0.86 1.65
N LEU A 84 10.79 -0.05 2.69
CA LEU A 84 9.52 0.13 3.38
C LEU A 84 9.29 1.61 3.62
N VAL A 85 8.21 2.15 3.05
CA VAL A 85 7.83 3.55 3.23
C VAL A 85 6.37 3.64 3.70
N GLN A 86 6.09 4.60 4.57
CA GLN A 86 4.75 4.84 5.08
C GLN A 86 4.37 6.31 4.91
N ALA A 87 3.17 6.54 4.41
CA ALA A 87 2.55 7.86 4.30
C ALA A 87 1.26 7.90 5.11
N GLN A 88 0.86 9.09 5.55
CA GLN A 88 -0.39 9.29 6.30
C GLN A 88 -1.16 10.46 5.72
N VAL A 89 -2.46 10.27 5.54
CA VAL A 89 -3.36 11.36 5.16
C VAL A 89 -4.16 11.75 6.40
N GLY A 90 -4.04 13.02 6.79
CA GLY A 90 -4.74 13.60 7.93
C GLY A 90 -6.24 13.73 7.66
N GLY A 91 -7.04 13.55 8.70
CA GLY A 91 -8.50 13.74 8.67
C GLY A 91 -8.91 15.21 8.54
N THR A 92 -8.46 15.93 7.52
CA THR A 92 -9.16 17.14 7.08
C THR A 92 -10.41 16.67 6.35
N ARG A 93 -11.58 16.85 7.01
CA ARG A 93 -12.95 16.67 6.47
C ARG A 93 -12.98 16.23 5.01
N LEU A 94 -13.16 14.92 4.80
CA LEU A 94 -13.81 14.43 3.59
C LEU A 94 -15.29 14.81 3.64
#